data_AF-A0A8I1IT31-F1
#
_entry.id   AF-A0A8I1IT31-F1
#
_cell.length_a   1.000
_cell.length_b   1.000
_cell.length_c   1.000
_cell.angle_alpha   90.00
_cell.angle_beta   90.00
_cell.angle_gamma   90.00
#
_symmetry.space_group_name_H-M   'P 1'
#
loop_
_entity.id
_entity.type
_entity.pdbx_description
1 polymer ?
#
loop_
_entity_poly.entity_id
_entity_poly.type
_entity_poly.pdbx_seq_one_letter_code
_entity_poly.pdbx_strand_id
1 'polypeptide(L)'
;MKRTLTALAAIAALTTVAPAAFAFENALAELQNQVTNELADKGYPTEFVDQLTLGELTTIRSLLEGGQGAGVQIQRILERAAQR
;
A
#
# COMPACT_ATOMS: atom_id res chain seq x y z
N MET A 1 -35.23 -41.05 20.59
CA MET A 1 -34.78 -39.97 19.68
C MET A 1 -33.37 -39.58 20.08
N LYS A 2 -32.35 -39.98 19.32
CA LYS A 2 -30.92 -39.68 19.59
C LYS A 2 -30.45 -38.67 18.54
N ARG A 3 -30.41 -37.39 18.91
CA ARG A 3 -29.89 -36.32 18.04
C ARG A 3 -29.02 -35.40 18.89
N THR A 4 -27.84 -35.89 19.23
CA THR A 4 -26.78 -35.08 19.80
C THR A 4 -25.49 -35.46 19.09
N LEU A 5 -24.70 -34.44 18.76
CA LEU A 5 -23.28 -34.52 18.33
C LEU A 5 -23.00 -34.59 16.82
N THR A 6 -23.46 -33.61 16.05
CA THR A 6 -22.83 -33.27 14.75
C THR A 6 -22.54 -31.77 14.62
N ALA A 7 -22.08 -31.14 15.72
CA ALA A 7 -21.75 -29.71 15.74
C ALA A 7 -20.31 -29.43 16.20
N LEU A 8 -19.35 -30.33 15.93
CA LEU A 8 -17.96 -30.13 16.37
C LEU A 8 -16.89 -30.49 15.31
N ALA A 9 -17.24 -30.54 14.03
CA ALA A 9 -16.26 -30.79 12.96
C ALA A 9 -15.79 -29.51 12.22
N ALA A 10 -16.39 -28.35 12.49
CA ALA A 10 -16.14 -27.15 11.67
C ALA A 10 -15.02 -26.22 12.17
N ILE A 11 -14.38 -26.53 13.30
CA ILE A 11 -13.36 -25.62 13.91
C ILE A 11 -11.92 -26.00 13.46
N ALA A 12 -11.73 -27.13 12.78
CA ALA A 12 -10.41 -27.56 12.29
C ALA A 12 -9.89 -26.78 11.08
N ALA A 13 -10.66 -25.82 10.52
CA ALA A 13 -10.27 -25.05 9.35
C ALA A 13 -9.64 -23.67 9.68
N LEU A 14 -9.33 -23.39 10.95
CA LEU A 14 -8.81 -22.09 11.39
C LEU A 14 -7.27 -22.00 11.41
N THR A 15 -6.57 -22.71 10.52
CA THR A 15 -5.09 -22.69 10.43
C THR A 15 -4.55 -22.05 9.15
N THR A 16 -5.39 -21.53 8.24
CA THR A 16 -4.93 -20.97 6.95
C THR A 16 -4.89 -19.44 6.91
N VAL A 17 -4.83 -18.75 8.05
CA VAL A 17 -4.68 -17.29 8.09
C VAL A 17 -3.19 -16.93 7.98
N ALA A 18 -2.61 -17.06 6.79
CA ALA A 18 -1.25 -16.59 6.49
C ALA A 18 -0.93 -16.18 5.02
N PRO A 19 -1.80 -16.31 3.98
CA PRO A 19 -1.43 -15.83 2.65
C PRO A 19 -1.67 -14.32 2.43
N ALA A 20 -2.48 -13.66 3.25
CA ALA A 20 -2.88 -12.27 3.01
C ALA A 20 -1.78 -11.23 3.31
N ALA A 21 -0.92 -11.48 4.30
CA ALA A 21 0.15 -10.55 4.69
C ALA A 21 1.24 -10.45 3.61
N PHE A 22 1.69 -11.59 3.07
CA PHE A 22 2.70 -11.63 2.00
C PHE A 22 2.19 -11.01 0.68
N ALA A 23 0.92 -11.21 0.35
CA ALA A 23 0.31 -10.57 -0.82
C ALA A 23 0.26 -9.04 -0.68
N PHE A 24 0.06 -8.55 0.56
CA PHE A 24 0.01 -7.12 0.84
C PHE A 24 1.40 -6.46 0.78
N GLU A 25 2.43 -7.11 1.29
CA GLU A 25 3.82 -6.62 1.20
C GLU A 25 4.29 -6.50 -0.24
N ASN A 26 4.00 -7.50 -1.08
CA ASN A 26 4.32 -7.44 -2.51
C ASN A 26 3.55 -6.32 -3.22
N ALA A 27 2.26 -6.15 -2.93
CA ALA A 27 1.46 -5.08 -3.50
C ALA A 27 1.94 -3.69 -3.08
N LEU A 28 2.41 -3.53 -1.83
CA LEU A 28 2.99 -2.28 -1.33
C LEU A 28 4.31 -1.96 -2.03
N ALA A 29 5.20 -2.96 -2.16
CA ALA A 29 6.47 -2.79 -2.87
C ALA A 29 6.25 -2.43 -4.34
N GLU A 30 5.25 -3.04 -4.98
CA GLU A 30 4.88 -2.70 -6.36
C GLU A 30 4.31 -1.29 -6.47
N LEU A 31 3.46 -0.86 -5.53
CA LEU A 31 2.98 0.52 -5.48
C LEU A 31 4.12 1.53 -5.28
N GLN A 32 5.07 1.24 -4.38
CA GLN A 32 6.25 2.06 -4.17
C GLN A 32 7.08 2.19 -5.45
N ASN A 33 7.31 1.08 -6.16
CA ASN A 33 8.03 1.09 -7.43
C ASN A 33 7.29 1.89 -8.51
N GLN A 34 5.97 1.74 -8.62
CA GLN A 34 5.16 2.51 -9.56
C GLN A 34 5.26 4.01 -9.28
N VAL A 35 5.05 4.44 -8.03
CA VAL A 35 5.15 5.84 -7.62
C VAL A 35 6.56 6.38 -7.84
N THR A 36 7.60 5.61 -7.51
CA THR A 36 9.01 5.99 -7.73
C THR A 36 9.27 6.26 -9.20
N ASN A 37 8.85 5.35 -10.08
CA ASN A 37 9.07 5.49 -11.52
C ASN A 37 8.31 6.70 -12.09
N GLU A 38 7.05 6.90 -11.70
CA GLU A 38 6.26 8.05 -12.16
C GLU A 38 6.81 9.39 -11.64
N LEU A 39 7.29 9.44 -10.39
CA LEU A 39 7.94 10.63 -9.84
C LEU A 39 9.24 10.94 -10.59
N ALA A 40 10.07 9.92 -10.85
CA ALA A 40 11.30 10.07 -11.61
C ALA A 40 11.04 10.57 -13.03
N ASP A 41 10.04 10.01 -13.72
CA ASP A 41 9.64 10.41 -15.08
C ASP A 41 9.19 11.88 -15.13
N LYS A 42 8.52 12.35 -14.08
CA LYS A 42 8.10 13.75 -13.95
C LYS A 42 9.16 14.68 -13.33
N GLY A 43 10.36 14.17 -13.01
CA GLY A 43 11.46 14.95 -12.46
C GLY A 43 11.33 15.33 -10.98
N TYR A 44 10.52 14.61 -10.21
CA TYR A 44 10.43 14.77 -8.76
C TYR A 44 11.52 13.94 -8.04
N PRO A 45 11.97 14.38 -6.85
CA PRO A 45 12.91 13.61 -6.04
C PRO A 45 12.27 12.31 -5.56
N THR A 46 13.01 11.20 -5.69
CA THR A 46 12.57 9.85 -5.31
C THR A 46 13.25 9.29 -4.06
N GLU A 47 14.20 10.05 -3.51
CA GLU A 47 15.11 9.64 -2.44
C GLU A 47 14.39 9.25 -1.13
N PHE A 48 13.17 9.74 -0.95
CA PHE A 48 12.38 9.60 0.28
C PHE A 48 11.10 8.80 0.06
N VAL A 49 10.93 8.14 -1.09
CA VAL A 49 9.69 7.42 -1.44
C VAL A 49 9.50 6.17 -0.57
N ASP A 50 10.59 5.56 -0.11
CA ASP A 50 10.63 4.45 0.85
C ASP A 50 10.13 4.86 2.24
N GLN A 51 10.23 6.14 2.60
CA GLN A 51 9.75 6.71 3.87
C GLN A 51 8.28 7.15 3.82
N LEU A 52 7.63 7.02 2.66
CA LEU A 52 6.22 7.35 2.50
C LEU A 52 5.33 6.24 3.04
N THR A 53 4.29 6.65 3.76
CA THR A 53 3.22 5.75 4.17
C THR A 53 2.37 5.32 2.96
N LEU A 54 1.66 4.21 3.08
CA LEU A 54 0.72 3.74 2.05
C LEU A 54 -0.29 4.83 1.64
N GLY A 55 -0.78 5.61 2.60
CA GLY A 55 -1.71 6.72 2.32
C GLY A 55 -1.05 7.88 1.56
N GLU A 56 0.23 8.15 1.81
CA GLU A 56 0.99 9.17 1.07
C GLU A 56 1.29 8.70 -0.37
N LEU A 57 1.63 7.41 -0.55
CA LEU A 57 1.86 6.81 -1.87
C LEU A 57 0.61 6.82 -2.74
N THR A 58 -0.55 6.42 -2.21
CA THR A 58 -1.82 6.45 -2.95
C THR A 58 -2.25 7.88 -3.29
N THR A 59 -2.00 8.82 -2.38
CA THR A 59 -2.26 10.25 -2.62
C THR A 59 -1.40 10.76 -3.77
N ILE A 60 -0.08 10.49 -3.75
CA ILE A 60 0.83 10.89 -4.82
C ILE A 60 0.39 10.28 -6.16
N ARG A 61 0.07 8.98 -6.19
CA ARG A 61 -0.44 8.33 -7.40
C ARG A 61 -1.69 9.03 -7.95
N SER A 62 -2.69 9.29 -7.09
CA SER A 62 -3.90 9.99 -7.51
C SER A 62 -3.61 11.41 -8.03
N LEU A 63 -2.63 12.09 -7.46
CA LEU A 63 -2.16 13.42 -7.87
C LEU A 63 -1.40 13.37 -9.21
N LEU A 64 -0.63 12.33 -9.46
CA LEU A 64 0.09 12.09 -10.72
C LEU A 64 -0.89 11.76 -11.86
N GLU A 65 -1.94 10.99 -11.57
CA GLU A 65 -3.02 10.65 -12.51
C GLU A 65 -3.96 11.84 -12.79
N GLY A 66 -4.22 12.69 -11.78
CA GLY A 66 -5.21 13.78 -11.84
C GLY A 66 -4.83 14.98 -12.72
N GLY A 67 -3.54 15.18 -13.02
CA GLY A 67 -3.07 16.27 -13.90
C GLY A 67 -3.19 17.71 -13.35
N GLN A 68 -2.42 18.63 -13.96
CA GLN A 68 -2.24 20.07 -13.69
C GLN A 68 -2.65 20.63 -12.30
N GLY A 69 -1.64 20.95 -11.48
CA GLY A 69 -1.79 21.62 -10.17
C GLY A 69 -1.35 20.78 -8.97
N ALA A 70 -1.07 19.50 -9.21
CA ALA A 70 -0.73 18.55 -8.16
C ALA A 70 0.72 18.65 -7.64
N GLY A 71 1.62 19.29 -8.40
CA GLY A 71 3.06 19.33 -8.10
C GLY A 71 3.41 19.91 -6.73
N VAL A 72 2.74 20.99 -6.30
CA VAL A 72 2.96 21.60 -4.98
C VAL A 72 2.58 20.65 -3.85
N GLN A 73 1.52 19.85 -4.04
CA GLN A 73 1.11 18.86 -3.03
C GLN A 73 2.06 17.67 -2.99
N ILE A 74 2.46 17.17 -4.16
CA ILE A 74 3.46 16.09 -4.28
C ILE A 74 4.75 16.52 -3.58
N GLN A 75 5.23 17.73 -3.86
CA GLN A 75 6.46 18.28 -3.28
C GLN A 75 6.36 18.42 -1.76
N ARG A 76 5.21 18.90 -1.24
CA ARG A 76 4.97 18.96 0.22
C ARG A 76 4.98 17.58 0.88
N ILE A 77 4.44 16.56 0.22
CA ILE A 77 4.44 15.20 0.74
C ILE A 77 5.88 14.68 0.81
N LEU A 78 6.67 14.88 -0.24
CA LEU A 78 8.08 14.47 -0.30
C LEU A 78 8.95 15.22 0.72
N GLU A 79 8.75 16.53 0.90
CA GLU A 79 9.46 17.32 1.92
C GLU A 79 9.18 16.83 3.34
N ARG A 80 7.95 16.43 3.65
CA ARG A 80 7.64 15.83 4.96
C ARG A 80 8.31 14.49 5.15
N ALA A 81 8.45 13.70 4.09
CA ALA A 81 9.17 12.44 4.15
C ALA A 81 10.64 12.70 4.47
N ALA A 82 11.28 13.65 3.77
CA ALA A 82 12.67 14.04 3.98
C ALA A 82 13.01 14.60 5.38
N GLN A 83 11.99 15.01 6.16
CA GLN A 83 12.16 15.53 7.52
C GLN A 83 11.97 14.46 8.61
N ARG A 84 11.64 13.22 8.25
CA ARG A 84 11.55 12.08 9.18
C ARG A 84 12.91 11.45 9.41
#